data_AF-A0A3M2IB44-F1
#
_entry.id   AF-A0A3M2IB44-F1
#
_cell.length_a   1.000
_cell.length_b   1.000
_cell.length_c   1.000
_cell.angle_alpha   90.00
_cell.angle_beta   90.00
_cell.angle_gamma   90.00
#
_symmetry.space_group_name_H-M   'P 1'
#
loop_
_entity.id
_entity.type
_entity.pdbx_description
1 polymer ?
#
loop_
_entity_poly.entity_id
_entity_poly.type
_entity_poly.pdbx_seq_one_letter_code
_entity_poly.pdbx_strand_id
1 'polypeptide(L)'
;MAKQEEKKAQDVQTEESSVDQLLSMLDTEQQGALGEFIKRIGKEHEVYRLTGAVIDSYIAEIDQVISDQMDEILHHEEFQELESTWRGLHFLVQNTEFTKPVKIEVLDAGKEEVFEDLEEAAAGEGYEKDSALWHHVYWRAYDKVGGHPYTAMISDYRFQNTNQDIKMLRHLSVLGEVAQLPFIGNADPEFFGEKDFEKVMNNRFLEEIVKEDARYTAWRSFREDDRAKYIGLTLPRFLGRLTYGPETEPTKNFNYVENVYRDGKDHSLWVNTSFALASNMVRSFEKWGWSVKLVGVDSGGRVENLPTPTYEEHGQTKIKVPVEASVGQAKDQELCEMGFIPLAHWDRTDYACFFELPSVQRPKIIKNNPEATANYSVGARLQYTFLVTRIAHYLKYRQLRFVGRNAGAGDIKKDLSTWLDTLVSDFPNPAESVIAERPLRSYSLEVHELEDRPGFFQIVAEFRPHVAIVGMDIKLRLVAYHSAGEE
;
A
#
# COMPACT_ATOMS: atom_id res chain seq x y z
N MET A 1 -10.10 84.87 -63.10
CA MET A 1 -10.02 85.56 -61.79
C MET A 1 -10.45 84.59 -60.72
N ALA A 2 -9.70 84.56 -59.63
CA ALA A 2 -9.68 83.53 -58.60
C ALA A 2 -10.85 83.58 -57.61
N LYS A 3 -10.90 82.54 -56.76
CA LYS A 3 -11.60 82.32 -55.47
C LYS A 3 -12.92 81.53 -55.57
N GLN A 4 -13.20 80.52 -54.75
CA GLN A 4 -12.53 79.90 -53.60
C GLN A 4 -13.25 78.56 -53.34
N GLU A 5 -12.49 77.49 -53.08
CA GLU A 5 -13.03 76.21 -52.61
C GLU A 5 -13.34 76.29 -51.11
N GLU A 6 -14.56 75.91 -50.71
CA GLU A 6 -14.89 75.53 -49.34
C GLU A 6 -15.31 74.05 -49.34
N LYS A 7 -14.40 73.19 -48.85
CA LYS A 7 -14.69 71.79 -48.52
C LYS A 7 -15.51 71.76 -47.24
N LYS A 8 -16.76 71.29 -47.33
CA LYS A 8 -17.53 70.79 -46.18
C LYS A 8 -16.91 69.47 -45.73
N ALA A 9 -16.39 69.43 -44.50
CA ALA A 9 -16.15 68.19 -43.78
C ALA A 9 -17.53 67.58 -43.43
N GLN A 10 -17.79 66.37 -43.92
CA GLN A 10 -18.88 65.53 -43.43
C GLN A 10 -18.38 64.83 -42.18
N ASP A 11 -19.00 65.12 -41.04
CA ASP A 11 -18.92 64.29 -39.84
C ASP A 11 -19.49 62.91 -40.18
N VAL A 12 -18.62 61.91 -40.17
CA VAL A 12 -19.02 60.50 -40.18
C VAL A 12 -19.39 60.16 -38.74
N GLN A 13 -20.68 60.23 -38.42
CA GLN A 13 -21.22 59.54 -37.24
C GLN A 13 -21.09 58.04 -37.49
N THR A 14 -20.08 57.41 -36.89
CA THR A 14 -20.06 55.97 -36.65
C THR A 14 -21.23 55.66 -35.71
N GLU A 15 -22.28 55.03 -36.23
CA GLU A 15 -23.28 54.36 -35.38
C GLU A 15 -22.54 53.29 -34.57
N GLU A 16 -22.47 53.48 -33.25
CA GLU A 16 -22.00 52.43 -32.34
C GLU A 16 -22.89 51.21 -32.53
N SER A 17 -22.27 50.09 -32.92
CA SER A 17 -22.95 48.82 -33.01
C SER A 17 -23.50 48.46 -31.63
N SER A 18 -24.66 47.82 -31.54
CA SER A 18 -25.17 47.25 -30.27
C SER A 18 -24.16 46.31 -29.57
N VAL A 19 -23.18 45.80 -30.32
CA VAL A 19 -22.01 45.07 -29.81
C VAL A 19 -21.02 45.98 -29.08
N ASP A 20 -20.75 47.19 -29.60
CA ASP A 20 -19.85 48.16 -28.98
C ASP A 20 -20.43 48.68 -27.65
N GLN A 21 -21.75 48.83 -27.56
CA GLN A 21 -22.45 49.16 -26.32
C GLN A 21 -22.36 48.04 -25.27
N LEU A 22 -22.49 46.77 -25.68
CA LEU A 22 -22.32 45.62 -24.77
C LEU A 22 -20.86 45.46 -24.31
N LEU A 23 -19.90 45.70 -25.20
CA LEU A 23 -18.48 45.71 -24.85
C LEU A 23 -18.21 46.80 -23.80
N SER A 24 -18.77 48.00 -23.95
CA SER A 24 -18.58 49.10 -22.98
C SER A 24 -19.10 48.83 -21.56
N MET A 25 -19.98 47.84 -21.38
CA MET A 25 -20.53 47.44 -20.07
C MET A 25 -19.71 46.36 -19.35
N LEU A 26 -18.71 45.81 -20.02
CA LEU A 26 -17.89 44.69 -19.55
C LEU A 26 -16.48 45.19 -19.19
N ASP A 27 -15.85 44.55 -18.20
CA ASP A 27 -14.46 44.84 -17.85
C ASP A 27 -13.52 44.51 -19.03
N THR A 28 -12.34 45.13 -19.09
CA THR A 28 -11.38 44.99 -20.20
C THR A 28 -11.04 43.53 -20.56
N GLU A 29 -11.03 42.63 -19.58
CA GLU A 29 -10.79 41.21 -19.76
C GLU A 29 -11.97 40.49 -20.44
N GLN A 30 -13.19 40.87 -20.06
CA GLN A 30 -14.45 40.37 -20.62
C GLN A 30 -14.71 40.90 -22.04
N GLN A 31 -14.25 42.13 -22.34
CA GLN A 31 -14.29 42.70 -23.69
C GLN A 31 -13.43 41.90 -24.68
N GLY A 32 -12.24 41.46 -24.24
CA GLY A 32 -11.35 40.62 -25.04
C GLY A 32 -11.98 39.26 -25.37
N ALA A 33 -12.55 38.60 -24.36
CA ALA A 33 -13.23 37.31 -24.52
C ALA A 33 -14.46 37.40 -25.45
N LEU A 34 -15.28 38.44 -25.29
CA LEU A 34 -16.46 38.66 -26.13
C LEU A 34 -16.07 38.96 -27.59
N GLY A 35 -14.98 39.72 -27.80
CA GLY A 35 -14.46 40.02 -29.14
C GLY A 35 -13.97 38.78 -29.89
N GLU A 36 -13.26 37.86 -29.21
CA GLU A 36 -12.88 36.56 -29.81
C GLU A 36 -14.10 35.69 -30.13
N PHE A 37 -15.06 35.63 -29.21
CA PHE A 37 -16.28 34.86 -29.37
C PHE A 37 -17.09 35.31 -30.60
N ILE A 38 -17.29 36.62 -30.76
CA ILE A 38 -18.00 37.20 -31.92
C ILE A 38 -17.23 36.94 -33.22
N LYS A 39 -15.89 37.00 -33.20
CA LYS A 39 -15.04 36.73 -34.36
C LYS A 39 -15.10 35.26 -34.81
N ARG A 40 -15.28 34.34 -33.87
CA ARG A 40 -15.42 32.90 -34.14
C ARG A 40 -16.81 32.58 -34.70
N ILE A 41 -17.87 33.11 -34.10
CA ILE A 41 -19.25 33.01 -34.61
C ILE A 41 -19.36 33.59 -36.03
N GLY A 42 -18.75 34.74 -36.28
CA GLY A 42 -18.77 35.40 -37.59
C GLY A 42 -18.06 34.64 -38.71
N LYS A 43 -17.26 33.60 -38.37
CA LYS A 43 -16.63 32.71 -39.35
C LYS A 43 -17.45 31.47 -39.69
N GLU A 44 -18.28 30.98 -38.77
CA GLU A 44 -19.00 29.70 -38.92
C GLU A 44 -20.45 29.86 -39.36
N HIS A 45 -21.12 30.98 -39.06
CA HIS A 45 -22.54 31.16 -39.34
C HIS A 45 -22.92 32.57 -39.82
N GLU A 46 -23.63 32.67 -40.95
CA GLU A 46 -24.36 33.88 -41.38
C GLU A 46 -25.62 34.06 -40.52
N VAL A 47 -25.46 34.60 -39.30
CA VAL A 47 -26.37 35.40 -38.41
C VAL A 47 -27.91 35.09 -38.45
N TYR A 48 -28.70 34.90 -37.38
CA TYR A 48 -28.96 35.69 -36.15
C TYR A 48 -29.79 34.87 -35.13
N ARG A 49 -29.19 34.49 -34.00
CA ARG A 49 -29.74 34.57 -32.62
C ARG A 49 -28.75 33.87 -31.69
N LEU A 50 -28.00 34.66 -30.93
CA LEU A 50 -27.27 34.18 -29.77
C LEU A 50 -28.28 33.74 -28.71
N THR A 51 -28.65 32.47 -28.72
CA THR A 51 -29.42 31.84 -27.65
C THR A 51 -28.46 31.31 -26.59
N GLY A 52 -28.93 31.22 -25.34
CA GLY A 52 -28.15 30.59 -24.26
C GLY A 52 -27.60 29.22 -24.69
N ALA A 53 -28.42 28.43 -25.39
CA ALA A 53 -28.02 27.12 -25.92
C ALA A 53 -26.81 27.14 -26.88
N VAL A 54 -26.61 28.21 -27.67
CA VAL A 54 -25.42 28.34 -28.54
C VAL A 54 -24.19 28.72 -27.73
N ILE A 55 -24.35 29.52 -26.68
CA ILE A 55 -23.26 29.83 -25.75
C ILE A 55 -22.87 28.57 -24.99
N ASP A 56 -23.85 27.83 -24.46
CA ASP A 56 -23.65 26.58 -23.74
C ASP A 56 -22.96 25.52 -24.62
N SER A 57 -23.27 25.47 -25.93
CA SER A 57 -22.58 24.55 -26.85
C SER A 57 -21.11 24.92 -27.05
N TYR A 58 -20.79 26.20 -27.18
CA TYR A 58 -19.39 26.64 -27.28
C TYR A 58 -18.62 26.42 -25.97
N ILE A 59 -19.27 26.59 -24.82
CA ILE A 59 -18.67 26.26 -23.52
C ILE A 59 -18.40 24.75 -23.46
N ALA A 60 -19.35 23.91 -23.88
CA ALA A 60 -19.16 22.46 -23.93
C ALA A 60 -18.01 22.04 -24.86
N GLU A 61 -17.82 22.70 -26.00
CA GLU A 61 -16.67 22.46 -26.89
C GLU A 61 -15.34 22.85 -26.22
N ILE A 62 -15.30 23.98 -25.50
CA ILE A 62 -14.12 24.40 -24.74
C ILE A 62 -13.83 23.40 -23.62
N ASP A 63 -14.86 23.00 -22.86
CA ASP A 63 -14.77 22.01 -21.78
C ASP A 63 -14.24 20.67 -22.33
N GLN A 64 -14.66 20.24 -23.52
CA GLN A 64 -14.14 19.04 -24.16
C GLN A 64 -12.65 19.16 -24.49
N VAL A 65 -12.23 20.26 -25.11
CA VAL A 65 -10.81 20.48 -25.47
C VAL A 65 -9.93 20.54 -24.21
N ILE A 66 -10.41 21.19 -23.14
CA ILE A 66 -9.71 21.23 -21.85
C ILE A 66 -9.67 19.84 -21.23
N SER A 67 -10.78 19.09 -21.27
CA SER A 67 -10.87 17.72 -20.71
C SER A 67 -9.89 16.78 -21.40
N ASP A 68 -9.83 16.80 -22.73
CA ASP A 68 -8.89 15.97 -23.51
C ASP A 68 -7.43 16.30 -23.13
N GLN A 69 -7.12 17.59 -22.96
CA GLN A 69 -5.78 18.02 -22.55
C GLN A 69 -5.47 17.67 -21.09
N MET A 70 -6.48 17.69 -20.21
CA MET A 70 -6.34 17.28 -18.82
C MET A 70 -6.13 15.78 -18.69
N ASP A 71 -6.79 14.96 -19.50
CA ASP A 71 -6.56 13.52 -19.59
C ASP A 71 -5.09 13.23 -19.96
N GLU A 72 -4.53 13.91 -20.98
CA GLU A 72 -3.11 13.75 -21.32
C GLU A 72 -2.14 14.07 -20.16
N ILE A 73 -2.45 15.10 -19.36
CA ILE A 73 -1.61 15.51 -18.23
C ILE A 73 -1.76 14.51 -17.06
N LEU A 74 -3.00 14.20 -16.68
CA LEU A 74 -3.31 13.35 -15.54
C LEU A 74 -2.95 11.88 -15.79
N HIS A 75 -2.98 11.44 -17.06
CA HIS A 75 -2.66 10.06 -17.45
C HIS A 75 -1.21 9.88 -17.91
N HIS A 76 -0.38 10.93 -17.83
CA HIS A 76 1.05 10.83 -18.07
C HIS A 76 1.72 9.96 -16.98
N GLU A 77 2.57 9.02 -17.39
CA GLU A 77 3.15 8.00 -16.50
C GLU A 77 3.88 8.61 -15.28
N GLU A 78 4.72 9.63 -15.49
CA GLU A 78 5.44 10.31 -14.40
C GLU A 78 4.50 11.00 -13.40
N PHE A 79 3.40 11.59 -13.89
CA PHE A 79 2.43 12.27 -13.02
C PHE A 79 1.62 11.23 -12.24
N GLN A 80 1.19 10.15 -12.89
CA GLN A 80 0.46 9.07 -12.23
C GLN A 80 1.29 8.37 -11.17
N GLU A 81 2.59 8.15 -11.42
CA GLU A 81 3.48 7.56 -10.42
C GLU A 81 3.54 8.46 -9.18
N LEU A 82 3.82 9.76 -9.35
CA LEU A 82 3.83 10.73 -8.26
C LEU A 82 2.47 10.83 -7.54
N GLU A 83 1.37 10.93 -8.30
CA GLU A 83 0.02 11.00 -7.74
C GLU A 83 -0.30 9.73 -6.94
N SER A 84 0.08 8.55 -7.44
CA SER A 84 -0.17 7.27 -6.78
C SER A 84 0.55 7.15 -5.44
N THR A 85 1.82 7.57 -5.37
CA THR A 85 2.61 7.59 -4.13
C THR A 85 1.95 8.49 -3.09
N TRP A 86 1.61 9.73 -3.47
CA TRP A 86 1.02 10.70 -2.55
C TRP A 86 -0.40 10.35 -2.16
N ARG A 87 -1.19 9.77 -3.06
CA ARG A 87 -2.54 9.26 -2.75
C ARG A 87 -2.49 8.05 -1.83
N GLY A 88 -1.51 7.17 -1.99
CA GLY A 88 -1.28 6.06 -1.06
C GLY A 88 -0.89 6.52 0.34
N LEU A 89 0.05 7.47 0.43
CA LEU A 89 0.40 8.10 1.71
C LEU A 89 -0.82 8.82 2.33
N HIS A 90 -1.57 9.55 1.51
CA HIS A 90 -2.80 10.23 1.95
C HIS A 90 -3.84 9.23 2.46
N PHE A 91 -4.03 8.09 1.77
CA PHE A 91 -4.90 7.01 2.22
C PHE A 91 -4.48 6.49 3.59
N LEU A 92 -3.18 6.26 3.82
CA LEU A 92 -2.67 5.83 5.13
C LEU A 92 -2.94 6.89 6.21
N VAL A 93 -2.65 8.16 5.93
CA VAL A 93 -2.83 9.28 6.87
C VAL A 93 -4.31 9.48 7.21
N GLN A 94 -5.21 9.42 6.23
CA GLN A 94 -6.65 9.58 6.46
C GLN A 94 -7.25 8.45 7.30
N ASN A 95 -6.71 7.23 7.18
CA ASN A 95 -7.14 6.07 7.97
C ASN A 95 -6.40 5.95 9.31
N THR A 96 -5.65 6.97 9.74
CA THR A 96 -4.90 6.98 11.01
C THR A 96 -5.52 7.95 12.01
N GLU A 97 -5.81 7.47 13.22
CA GLU A 97 -6.27 8.27 14.36
C GLU A 97 -5.07 8.79 15.18
N PHE A 98 -4.54 9.97 14.80
CA PHE A 98 -3.37 10.58 15.48
C PHE A 98 -3.60 11.01 16.95
N THR A 99 -4.79 10.79 17.52
CA THR A 99 -5.01 10.91 18.97
C THR A 99 -4.33 9.77 19.74
N LYS A 100 -4.13 8.63 19.07
CA LYS A 100 -3.42 7.44 19.55
C LYS A 100 -1.91 7.63 19.35
N PRO A 101 -1.05 6.87 20.07
CA PRO A 101 0.41 7.01 19.97
C PRO A 101 0.98 6.37 18.70
N VAL A 102 0.51 6.84 17.53
CA VAL A 102 0.96 6.43 16.19
C VAL A 102 1.78 7.58 15.60
N LYS A 103 2.91 7.23 14.97
CA LYS A 103 3.74 8.17 14.22
C LYS A 103 4.05 7.58 12.86
N ILE A 104 3.92 8.42 11.83
CA ILE A 104 4.32 8.11 10.47
C ILE A 104 5.46 9.06 10.13
N GLU A 105 6.62 8.49 9.80
CA GLU A 105 7.77 9.24 9.33
C GLU A 105 7.97 8.93 7.85
N VAL A 106 8.13 9.97 7.04
CA VAL A 106 8.27 9.86 5.59
C VAL A 106 9.72 10.15 5.23
N LEU A 107 10.35 9.21 4.54
CA LEU A 107 11.66 9.35 3.94
C LEU A 107 11.49 9.38 2.43
N ASP A 108 11.84 10.51 1.82
CA ASP A 108 11.92 10.62 0.37
C ASP A 108 13.25 10.02 -0.09
N ALA A 109 13.17 8.90 -0.81
CA ALA A 109 14.33 8.18 -1.33
C ALA A 109 13.93 7.40 -2.57
N GLY A 110 14.72 7.51 -3.64
CA GLY A 110 14.52 6.72 -4.85
C GLY A 110 14.85 5.24 -4.64
N LYS A 111 14.16 4.33 -5.35
CA LYS A 111 14.45 2.88 -5.27
C LYS A 111 15.91 2.59 -5.65
N GLU A 112 16.41 3.24 -6.69
CA GLU A 112 17.79 3.10 -7.17
C GLU A 112 18.81 3.66 -6.17
N GLU A 113 18.53 4.83 -5.59
CA GLU A 113 19.36 5.45 -4.55
C GLU A 113 19.50 4.55 -3.32
N VAL A 114 18.39 3.98 -2.85
CA VAL A 114 18.42 3.03 -1.72
C VAL A 114 19.18 1.76 -2.07
N PHE A 115 19.06 1.27 -3.31
CA PHE A 115 19.83 0.11 -3.75
C PHE A 115 21.33 0.41 -3.77
N GLU A 116 21.74 1.56 -4.31
CA GLU A 116 23.15 1.98 -4.37
C GLU A 116 23.76 2.14 -2.97
N ASP A 117 23.06 2.78 -2.03
CA ASP A 117 23.49 2.92 -0.63
C ASP A 117 23.75 1.55 0.03
N LEU A 118 22.83 0.61 -0.15
CA LEU A 118 22.92 -0.72 0.44
C LEU A 118 23.98 -1.60 -0.23
N GLU A 119 24.13 -1.47 -1.55
CA GLU A 119 25.11 -2.20 -2.35
C GLU A 119 26.53 -1.74 -2.01
N GLU A 120 26.77 -0.44 -1.96
CA GLU A 120 28.05 0.15 -1.58
C GLU A 120 28.42 -0.28 -0.16
N ALA A 121 27.48 -0.18 0.78
CA ALA A 121 27.74 -0.56 2.17
C ALA A 121 28.00 -2.07 2.35
N ALA A 122 27.36 -2.92 1.53
CA ALA A 122 27.62 -4.35 1.54
C ALA A 122 28.98 -4.73 0.93
N ALA A 123 29.48 -3.94 -0.03
CA ALA A 123 30.79 -4.12 -0.66
C ALA A 123 31.94 -3.47 0.13
N GLY A 124 31.64 -2.46 0.94
CA GLY A 124 32.57 -1.66 1.74
C GLY A 124 32.90 -2.26 3.11
N GLU A 125 32.88 -1.42 4.15
CA GLU A 125 33.21 -1.80 5.52
C GLU A 125 32.01 -2.30 6.35
N GLY A 126 30.83 -2.37 5.74
CA GLY A 126 29.59 -2.89 6.33
C GLY A 126 28.49 -1.83 6.44
N TYR A 127 27.25 -2.31 6.60
CA TYR A 127 26.06 -1.44 6.72
C TYR A 127 26.18 -0.42 7.85
N GLU A 128 26.82 -0.78 8.96
CA GLU A 128 26.95 0.08 10.13
C GLU A 128 27.78 1.34 9.91
N LYS A 129 28.64 1.34 8.90
CA LYS A 129 29.56 2.44 8.60
C LYS A 129 29.16 3.23 7.37
N ASP A 130 28.72 2.51 6.34
CA ASP A 130 28.61 3.07 5.01
C ASP A 130 27.15 3.33 4.58
N SER A 131 26.15 2.68 5.19
CA SER A 131 24.74 2.86 4.80
C SER A 131 24.04 3.98 5.56
N ALA A 132 23.55 4.98 4.81
CA ALA A 132 22.72 6.05 5.33
C ALA A 132 21.36 5.53 5.83
N LEU A 133 20.76 4.56 5.11
CA LEU A 133 19.50 3.96 5.53
C LEU A 133 19.64 3.23 6.87
N TRP A 134 20.75 2.49 7.05
CA TRP A 134 21.07 1.86 8.34
C TRP A 134 21.15 2.88 9.47
N HIS A 135 21.88 3.97 9.29
CA HIS A 135 21.99 5.01 10.31
C HIS A 135 20.63 5.64 10.64
N HIS A 136 19.74 5.77 9.66
CA HIS A 136 18.39 6.29 9.88
C HIS A 136 17.54 5.34 10.74
N VAL A 137 17.44 4.06 10.37
CA VAL A 137 16.50 3.14 11.02
C VAL A 137 17.08 2.44 12.25
N TYR A 138 18.38 2.16 12.27
CA TYR A 138 19.04 1.48 13.38
C TYR A 138 19.60 2.50 14.38
N TRP A 139 20.57 3.32 13.98
CA TRP A 139 21.30 4.17 14.91
C TRP A 139 20.45 5.29 15.52
N ARG A 140 19.67 6.01 14.69
CA ARG A 140 18.85 7.15 15.16
C ARG A 140 17.57 6.73 15.88
N ALA A 141 17.13 5.47 15.73
CA ALA A 141 15.88 4.97 16.28
C ALA A 141 16.07 3.76 17.19
N TYR A 142 16.41 2.58 16.66
CA TYR A 142 16.48 1.33 17.43
C TYR A 142 17.61 1.28 18.48
N ASP A 143 18.79 1.83 18.18
CA ASP A 143 19.96 1.81 19.07
C ASP A 143 20.16 3.09 19.89
N LYS A 144 19.40 4.12 19.56
CA LYS A 144 19.40 5.36 20.32
C LYS A 144 18.83 5.11 21.71
N VAL A 145 19.58 5.51 22.75
CA VAL A 145 19.10 5.47 24.14
C VAL A 145 17.86 6.37 24.28
N GLY A 146 16.72 5.78 24.61
CA GLY A 146 15.44 6.48 24.65
C GLY A 146 14.84 6.80 23.27
N GLY A 147 15.38 6.21 22.19
CA GLY A 147 14.83 6.29 20.85
C GLY A 147 13.49 5.55 20.71
N HIS A 148 12.80 5.81 19.61
CA HIS A 148 11.54 5.17 19.26
C HIS A 148 11.77 4.28 18.03
N PRO A 149 11.80 2.94 18.19
CA PRO A 149 12.00 2.04 17.06
C PRO A 149 10.77 2.01 16.15
N TYR A 150 11.01 1.88 14.85
CA TYR A 150 9.97 1.73 13.83
C TYR A 150 9.37 0.32 13.88
N THR A 151 8.07 0.22 13.63
CA THR A 151 7.37 -1.10 13.65
C THR A 151 7.53 -1.83 12.33
N ALA A 152 7.50 -1.11 11.21
CA ALA A 152 7.71 -1.61 9.86
C ALA A 152 8.20 -0.49 8.96
N MET A 153 8.90 -0.86 7.89
CA MET A 153 9.22 0.04 6.77
C MET A 153 8.22 -0.25 5.65
N ILE A 154 7.47 0.77 5.24
CA ILE A 154 6.48 0.68 4.17
C ILE A 154 7.05 1.42 2.97
N SER A 155 7.16 0.74 1.84
CA SER A 155 7.68 1.31 0.60
C SER A 155 6.62 1.38 -0.48
N ASP A 156 6.76 2.35 -1.36
CA ASP A 156 6.02 2.44 -2.62
C ASP A 156 6.75 1.73 -3.78
N TYR A 157 7.81 0.99 -3.46
CA TYR A 157 8.61 0.31 -4.47
C TYR A 157 7.91 -0.93 -5.01
N ARG A 158 8.05 -1.10 -6.33
CA ARG A 158 7.59 -2.27 -7.08
C ARG A 158 8.78 -3.14 -7.42
N PHE A 159 8.75 -4.40 -7.02
CA PHE A 159 9.83 -5.36 -7.21
C PHE A 159 9.49 -6.33 -8.35
N GLN A 160 10.47 -6.57 -9.19
CA GLN A 160 10.49 -7.55 -10.27
C GLN A 160 11.39 -8.74 -9.91
N ASN A 161 11.47 -9.73 -10.79
CA ASN A 161 12.34 -10.90 -10.61
C ASN A 161 13.79 -10.67 -11.10
N THR A 162 14.18 -9.41 -11.31
CA THR A 162 15.53 -9.04 -11.77
C THR A 162 16.59 -9.29 -10.71
N ASN A 163 17.83 -9.54 -11.12
CA ASN A 163 18.93 -9.77 -10.17
C ASN A 163 19.14 -8.58 -9.22
N GLN A 164 18.96 -7.35 -9.71
CA GLN A 164 19.09 -6.13 -8.90
C GLN A 164 18.02 -6.08 -7.82
N ASP A 165 16.76 -6.33 -8.16
CA ASP A 165 15.65 -6.31 -7.20
C ASP A 165 15.78 -7.42 -6.15
N ILE A 166 16.13 -8.64 -6.56
CA ILE A 166 16.36 -9.73 -5.61
C ILE A 166 17.55 -9.42 -4.70
N LYS A 167 18.58 -8.74 -5.21
CA LYS A 167 19.72 -8.31 -4.40
C LYS A 167 19.34 -7.21 -3.41
N MET A 168 18.55 -6.21 -3.83
CA MET A 168 17.98 -5.20 -2.94
C MET A 168 17.16 -5.83 -1.80
N LEU A 169 16.28 -6.79 -2.12
CA LEU A 169 15.49 -7.51 -1.12
C LEU A 169 16.36 -8.29 -0.13
N ARG A 170 17.51 -8.83 -0.58
CA ARG A 170 18.51 -9.45 0.32
C ARG A 170 19.13 -8.43 1.26
N HIS A 171 19.51 -7.25 0.77
CA HIS A 171 20.06 -6.20 1.64
C HIS A 171 19.02 -5.73 2.68
N LEU A 172 17.79 -5.50 2.24
CA LEU A 172 16.68 -5.13 3.11
C LEU A 172 16.36 -6.21 4.15
N SER A 173 16.54 -7.51 3.82
CA SER A 173 16.30 -8.59 4.78
C SER A 173 17.36 -8.63 5.89
N VAL A 174 18.62 -8.30 5.56
CA VAL A 174 19.68 -8.12 6.56
C VAL A 174 19.37 -6.94 7.48
N LEU A 175 18.97 -5.81 6.90
CA LEU A 175 18.57 -4.63 7.66
C LEU A 175 17.39 -4.95 8.59
N GLY A 176 16.37 -5.65 8.09
CA GLY A 176 15.19 -6.02 8.85
C GLY A 176 15.48 -6.97 10.00
N GLU A 177 16.43 -7.89 9.84
CA GLU A 177 16.89 -8.75 10.93
C GLU A 177 17.59 -7.97 12.03
N VAL A 178 18.56 -7.12 11.69
CA VAL A 178 19.36 -6.45 12.73
C VAL A 178 18.58 -5.32 13.41
N ALA A 179 17.78 -4.55 12.66
CA ALA A 179 16.95 -3.49 13.19
C ALA A 179 15.61 -3.98 13.78
N GLN A 180 15.31 -5.28 13.68
CA GLN A 180 14.00 -5.84 14.05
C GLN A 180 12.86 -5.07 13.37
N LEU A 181 13.00 -4.86 12.06
CA LEU A 181 12.18 -3.96 11.27
C LEU A 181 11.73 -4.66 9.97
N PRO A 182 10.55 -5.29 9.95
CA PRO A 182 10.05 -5.88 8.72
C PRO A 182 9.80 -4.82 7.65
N PHE A 183 10.07 -5.19 6.39
CA PHE A 183 9.90 -4.36 5.21
C PHE A 183 8.73 -4.85 4.36
N ILE A 184 7.87 -3.92 3.96
CA ILE A 184 6.72 -4.17 3.10
C ILE A 184 6.91 -3.38 1.80
N GLY A 185 6.93 -4.11 0.69
CA GLY A 185 6.93 -3.56 -0.66
C GLY A 185 5.86 -4.21 -1.53
N ASN A 186 5.92 -3.98 -2.83
CA ASN A 186 4.93 -4.45 -3.78
C ASN A 186 5.60 -5.34 -4.83
N ALA A 187 4.89 -6.37 -5.31
CA ALA A 187 5.33 -7.12 -6.49
C ALA A 187 4.77 -6.47 -7.75
N ASP A 188 5.59 -6.29 -8.78
CA ASP A 188 5.15 -5.80 -10.09
C ASP A 188 4.59 -6.97 -10.93
N PRO A 189 3.63 -6.77 -11.86
CA PRO A 189 3.21 -7.84 -12.76
C PRO A 189 4.37 -8.44 -13.57
N GLU A 190 5.40 -7.64 -13.89
CA GLU A 190 6.59 -8.11 -14.59
C GLU A 190 7.41 -9.10 -13.74
N PHE A 191 7.25 -9.09 -12.41
CA PHE A 191 7.81 -10.13 -11.54
C PHE A 191 7.43 -11.52 -12.04
N PHE A 192 6.18 -11.68 -12.47
CA PHE A 192 5.60 -12.93 -12.95
C PHE A 192 5.82 -13.16 -14.45
N GLY A 193 6.47 -12.21 -15.14
CA GLY A 193 6.65 -12.23 -16.58
C GLY A 193 5.40 -11.82 -17.37
N GLU A 194 4.44 -11.15 -16.72
CA GLU A 194 3.21 -10.66 -17.32
C GLU A 194 3.18 -9.13 -17.38
N LYS A 195 2.32 -8.56 -18.23
CA LYS A 195 2.23 -7.09 -18.41
C LYS A 195 1.25 -6.40 -17.45
N ASP A 196 0.31 -7.16 -16.91
CA ASP A 196 -0.79 -6.66 -16.09
C ASP A 196 -1.21 -7.75 -15.09
N PHE A 197 -1.81 -7.35 -13.98
CA PHE A 197 -2.25 -8.31 -12.97
C PHE A 197 -3.43 -9.16 -13.43
N GLU A 198 -4.22 -8.71 -14.40
CA GLU A 198 -5.31 -9.53 -14.94
C GLU A 198 -4.76 -10.84 -15.55
N LYS A 199 -3.67 -10.77 -16.30
CA LYS A 199 -2.94 -11.94 -16.79
C LYS A 199 -2.31 -12.76 -15.68
N VAL A 200 -1.72 -12.12 -14.66
CA VAL A 200 -1.17 -12.84 -13.48
C VAL A 200 -2.25 -13.67 -12.79
N MET A 201 -3.43 -13.09 -12.54
CA MET A 201 -4.55 -13.77 -11.87
C MET A 201 -5.16 -14.87 -12.75
N ASN A 202 -5.13 -14.71 -14.08
CA ASN A 202 -5.64 -15.71 -15.02
C ASN A 202 -4.63 -16.81 -15.39
N ASN A 203 -3.34 -16.62 -15.10
CA ASN A 203 -2.30 -17.60 -15.41
C ASN A 203 -2.40 -18.81 -14.46
N ARG A 204 -2.73 -19.99 -15.00
CA ARG A 204 -2.92 -21.23 -14.23
C ARG A 204 -1.62 -21.95 -13.88
N PHE A 205 -0.50 -21.58 -14.49
CA PHE A 205 0.79 -22.25 -14.37
C PHE A 205 1.80 -21.40 -13.60
N LEU A 206 1.33 -20.37 -12.88
CA LEU A 206 2.19 -19.39 -12.22
C LEU A 206 3.16 -20.08 -11.25
N GLU A 207 2.65 -20.97 -10.40
CA GLU A 207 3.48 -21.73 -9.46
C GLU A 207 4.52 -22.63 -10.16
N GLU A 208 4.13 -23.30 -11.25
CA GLU A 208 5.04 -24.17 -12.03
C GLU A 208 6.15 -23.35 -12.70
N ILE A 209 5.79 -22.21 -13.31
CA ILE A 209 6.75 -21.28 -13.93
C ILE A 209 7.76 -20.79 -12.89
N VAL A 210 7.30 -20.34 -11.72
CA VAL A 210 8.17 -19.84 -10.64
C VAL A 210 9.05 -20.96 -10.07
N LYS A 211 8.60 -22.21 -10.08
CA LYS A 211 9.38 -23.37 -9.61
C LYS A 211 10.45 -23.83 -10.61
N GLU A 212 10.13 -23.86 -11.91
CA GLU A 212 10.95 -24.52 -12.92
C GLU A 212 11.82 -23.56 -13.76
N ASP A 213 11.32 -22.35 -14.05
CA ASP A 213 12.02 -21.43 -14.95
C ASP A 213 13.32 -20.92 -14.31
N ALA A 214 14.40 -20.89 -15.09
CA ALA A 214 15.71 -20.43 -14.67
C ALA A 214 15.72 -18.96 -14.22
N ARG A 215 14.82 -18.12 -14.77
CA ARG A 215 14.70 -16.70 -14.40
C ARG A 215 14.44 -16.47 -12.92
N TYR A 216 13.77 -17.40 -12.24
CA TYR A 216 13.45 -17.30 -10.82
C TYR A 216 14.49 -17.96 -9.90
N THR A 217 15.67 -18.35 -10.41
CA THR A 217 16.69 -19.02 -9.58
C THR A 217 17.16 -18.14 -8.41
N ALA A 218 17.38 -16.85 -8.65
CA ALA A 218 17.78 -15.90 -7.61
C ALA A 218 16.68 -15.73 -6.55
N TRP A 219 15.41 -15.63 -6.99
CA TRP A 219 14.23 -15.55 -6.14
C TRP A 219 14.08 -16.79 -5.26
N ARG A 220 14.09 -17.99 -5.86
CA ARG A 220 14.03 -19.26 -5.10
C ARG A 220 15.14 -19.35 -4.07
N SER A 221 16.37 -19.02 -4.45
CA SER A 221 17.50 -18.98 -3.51
C SER A 221 17.29 -17.98 -2.37
N PHE A 222 16.70 -16.81 -2.64
CA PHE A 222 16.41 -15.81 -1.62
C PHE A 222 15.34 -16.29 -0.63
N ARG A 223 14.29 -16.96 -1.10
CA ARG A 223 13.23 -17.49 -0.24
C ARG A 223 13.70 -18.53 0.77
N GLU A 224 14.80 -19.23 0.49
CA GLU A 224 15.39 -20.21 1.42
C GLU A 224 16.25 -19.54 2.53
N ASP A 225 16.53 -18.24 2.42
CA ASP A 225 17.22 -17.46 3.45
C ASP A 225 16.29 -17.21 4.64
N ASP A 226 16.76 -17.49 5.86
CA ASP A 226 15.95 -17.30 7.07
C ASP A 226 15.61 -15.82 7.34
N ARG A 227 16.37 -14.89 6.77
CA ARG A 227 16.14 -13.44 6.88
C ARG A 227 14.99 -12.96 5.98
N ALA A 228 14.63 -13.74 4.95
CA ALA A 228 13.52 -13.39 4.06
C ALA A 228 12.17 -13.26 4.81
N LYS A 229 12.08 -13.76 6.06
CA LYS A 229 10.90 -13.63 6.93
C LYS A 229 10.54 -12.18 7.29
N TYR A 230 11.49 -11.26 7.14
CA TYR A 230 11.28 -9.84 7.39
C TYR A 230 10.72 -9.11 6.16
N ILE A 231 10.58 -9.77 5.00
CA ILE A 231 10.11 -9.16 3.77
C ILE A 231 8.68 -9.61 3.46
N GLY A 232 7.80 -8.65 3.18
CA GLY A 232 6.48 -8.89 2.60
C GLY A 232 6.31 -8.16 1.28
N LEU A 233 5.74 -8.84 0.28
CA LEU A 233 5.44 -8.25 -1.03
C LEU A 233 3.94 -8.35 -1.30
N THR A 234 3.28 -7.19 -1.40
CA THR A 234 1.84 -7.10 -1.63
C THR A 234 1.48 -6.96 -3.11
N LEU A 235 0.31 -7.46 -3.49
CA LEU A 235 -0.29 -7.27 -4.82
C LEU A 235 -1.81 -7.59 -4.79
N PRO A 236 -2.58 -7.30 -5.85
CA PRO A 236 -2.33 -6.27 -6.86
C PRO A 236 -2.53 -4.87 -6.26
N ARG A 237 -2.45 -3.79 -7.04
CA ARG A 237 -2.74 -2.43 -6.56
C ARG A 237 -4.24 -2.22 -6.35
N PHE A 238 -4.61 -1.20 -5.58
CA PHE A 238 -6.00 -0.79 -5.35
C PHE A 238 -6.28 0.61 -5.90
N LEU A 239 -7.55 0.94 -6.11
CA LEU A 239 -7.92 2.22 -6.72
C LEU A 239 -7.71 3.38 -5.75
N GLY A 240 -6.96 4.40 -6.16
CA GLY A 240 -6.59 5.54 -5.30
C GLY A 240 -7.61 6.66 -5.19
N ARG A 241 -8.44 6.85 -6.23
CA ARG A 241 -9.51 7.86 -6.26
C ARG A 241 -10.62 7.47 -7.23
N LEU A 242 -11.79 8.08 -7.05
CA LEU A 242 -12.82 8.08 -8.08
C LEU A 242 -12.37 8.94 -9.28
N THR A 243 -12.94 8.64 -10.43
CA THR A 243 -12.76 9.43 -11.66
C THR A 243 -13.48 10.77 -11.53
N TYR A 244 -12.89 11.82 -12.08
CA TYR A 244 -13.56 13.12 -12.11
C TYR A 244 -14.78 13.08 -13.03
N GLY A 245 -15.88 13.65 -12.56
CA GLY A 245 -17.14 13.63 -13.28
C GLY A 245 -18.24 14.35 -12.50
N PRO A 246 -19.30 14.81 -13.20
CA PRO A 246 -20.37 15.57 -12.57
C PRO A 246 -21.17 14.78 -11.52
N GLU A 247 -21.28 13.46 -11.70
CA GLU A 247 -21.99 12.57 -10.77
C GLU A 247 -21.08 11.98 -9.67
N THR A 248 -19.76 12.00 -9.90
CA THR A 248 -18.76 11.44 -8.99
C THR A 248 -18.06 12.56 -8.21
N GLU A 249 -16.95 13.07 -8.74
CA GLU A 249 -16.14 14.14 -8.17
C GLU A 249 -16.18 15.36 -9.11
N PRO A 250 -17.13 16.30 -8.91
CA PRO A 250 -17.29 17.44 -9.79
C PRO A 250 -16.20 18.48 -9.58
N THR A 251 -15.69 19.06 -10.67
CA THR A 251 -14.75 20.19 -10.58
C THR A 251 -15.49 21.52 -10.51
N LYS A 252 -14.82 22.57 -10.00
CA LYS A 252 -15.47 23.86 -9.73
C LYS A 252 -15.54 24.80 -10.92
N ASN A 253 -14.58 24.72 -11.84
CA ASN A 253 -14.32 25.77 -12.83
C ASN A 253 -14.79 25.40 -14.24
N PHE A 254 -14.89 24.11 -14.57
CA PHE A 254 -15.32 23.62 -15.87
C PHE A 254 -15.89 22.20 -15.74
N ASN A 255 -16.67 21.74 -16.72
CA ASN A 255 -17.21 20.38 -16.67
C ASN A 255 -16.17 19.38 -17.16
N TYR A 256 -15.41 18.81 -16.23
CA TYR A 256 -14.46 17.75 -16.54
C TYR A 256 -15.10 16.38 -16.38
N VAL A 257 -15.01 15.58 -17.44
CA VAL A 257 -15.35 14.16 -17.42
C VAL A 257 -14.09 13.39 -17.80
N GLU A 258 -13.44 12.79 -16.80
CA GLU A 258 -12.18 12.08 -17.00
C GLU A 258 -12.40 10.78 -17.78
N ASN A 259 -11.72 10.64 -18.92
CA ASN A 259 -11.79 9.42 -19.71
C ASN A 259 -10.68 8.44 -19.34
N VAL A 260 -10.91 7.61 -18.32
CA VAL A 260 -9.93 6.60 -17.88
C VAL A 260 -9.76 5.42 -18.84
N TYR A 261 -10.71 5.17 -19.75
CA TYR A 261 -10.62 4.08 -20.72
C TYR A 261 -10.31 4.65 -22.11
N ARG A 262 -9.02 4.82 -22.38
CA ARG A 262 -8.52 5.43 -23.61
C ARG A 262 -7.54 4.51 -24.31
N ASP A 263 -7.58 4.49 -25.64
CA ASP A 263 -6.69 3.69 -26.49
C ASP A 263 -6.64 2.19 -26.14
N GLY A 264 -7.73 1.66 -25.58
CA GLY A 264 -7.82 0.26 -25.13
C GLY A 264 -7.04 -0.05 -23.84
N LYS A 265 -6.61 0.98 -23.10
CA LYS A 265 -5.93 0.85 -21.81
C LYS A 265 -6.76 1.47 -20.69
N ASP A 266 -6.52 0.99 -19.47
CA ASP A 266 -7.07 1.55 -18.25
C ASP A 266 -6.05 2.51 -17.62
N HIS A 267 -6.40 3.79 -17.59
CA HIS A 267 -5.61 4.89 -17.03
C HIS A 267 -6.06 5.28 -15.62
N SER A 268 -6.79 4.40 -14.93
CA SER A 268 -7.18 4.64 -13.54
C SER A 268 -5.96 4.79 -12.64
N LEU A 269 -6.10 5.62 -11.59
CA LEU A 269 -5.03 5.83 -10.63
C LEU A 269 -4.93 4.66 -9.65
N TRP A 270 -3.96 3.79 -9.89
CA TRP A 270 -3.69 2.62 -9.06
C TRP A 270 -2.63 2.90 -8.00
N VAL A 271 -2.95 2.60 -6.74
CA VAL A 271 -2.12 2.83 -5.57
C VAL A 271 -1.60 1.51 -5.02
N ASN A 272 -0.34 1.51 -4.62
CA ASN A 272 0.32 0.33 -4.08
C ASN A 272 -0.30 -0.17 -2.78
N THR A 273 -0.49 -1.48 -2.70
CA THR A 273 -1.20 -2.17 -1.62
C THR A 273 -0.42 -2.22 -0.31
N SER A 274 0.88 -1.91 -0.33
CA SER A 274 1.69 -1.73 0.87
C SER A 274 1.07 -0.69 1.82
N PHE A 275 0.49 0.41 1.29
CA PHE A 275 -0.23 1.40 2.08
C PHE A 275 -1.53 0.87 2.71
N ALA A 276 -2.24 -0.01 2.00
CA ALA A 276 -3.45 -0.64 2.52
C ALA A 276 -3.13 -1.60 3.69
N LEU A 277 -2.05 -2.37 3.56
CA LEU A 277 -1.57 -3.21 4.66
C LEU A 277 -1.12 -2.36 5.86
N ALA A 278 -0.39 -1.27 5.61
CA ALA A 278 0.02 -0.33 6.66
C ALA A 278 -1.18 0.28 7.41
N SER A 279 -2.25 0.62 6.69
CA SER A 279 -3.50 1.10 7.29
C SER A 279 -4.11 0.05 8.23
N ASN A 280 -4.15 -1.22 7.83
CA ASN A 280 -4.58 -2.31 8.72
C ASN A 280 -3.67 -2.46 9.94
N MET A 281 -2.35 -2.29 9.79
CA MET A 281 -1.39 -2.34 10.90
C MET A 281 -1.65 -1.25 11.94
N VAL A 282 -1.91 -0.03 11.48
CA VAL A 282 -2.24 1.12 12.31
C VAL A 282 -3.55 0.86 13.04
N ARG A 283 -4.62 0.53 12.32
CA ARG A 283 -5.94 0.25 12.92
C ARG A 283 -5.90 -0.87 13.97
N SER A 284 -5.13 -1.92 13.70
CA SER A 284 -4.91 -3.03 14.64
C SER A 284 -4.23 -2.54 15.92
N PHE A 285 -3.19 -1.71 15.79
CA PHE A 285 -2.50 -1.09 16.93
C PHE A 285 -3.39 -0.11 17.71
N GLU A 286 -4.17 0.71 17.04
CA GLU A 286 -5.07 1.68 17.68
C GLU A 286 -6.14 1.01 18.54
N LYS A 287 -6.64 -0.13 18.07
CA LYS A 287 -7.69 -0.91 18.74
C LYS A 287 -7.15 -1.80 19.85
N TRP A 288 -6.00 -2.44 19.64
CA TRP A 288 -5.52 -3.54 20.51
C TRP A 288 -4.14 -3.31 21.13
N GLY A 289 -3.41 -2.27 20.71
CA GLY A 289 -2.02 -2.02 21.10
C GLY A 289 -0.98 -2.85 20.36
N TRP A 290 -1.41 -3.71 19.42
CA TRP A 290 -0.56 -4.63 18.65
C TRP A 290 -1.03 -4.76 17.20
N SER A 291 -0.09 -4.83 16.26
CA SER A 291 -0.37 -5.09 14.84
C SER A 291 -0.42 -6.60 14.55
N VAL A 292 -1.38 -7.31 15.16
CA VAL A 292 -1.55 -8.77 15.02
C VAL A 292 -2.85 -9.18 14.33
N LYS A 293 -3.89 -8.36 14.46
CA LYS A 293 -5.19 -8.56 13.81
C LYS A 293 -5.18 -7.90 12.44
N LEU A 294 -4.62 -8.60 11.45
CA LEU A 294 -4.35 -8.09 10.10
C LEU A 294 -4.90 -8.99 8.98
N VAL A 295 -5.56 -10.09 9.32
CA VAL A 295 -6.06 -11.08 8.37
C VAL A 295 -7.52 -11.43 8.64
N GLY A 296 -8.22 -11.86 7.60
CA GLY A 296 -9.60 -12.29 7.67
C GLY A 296 -10.59 -11.13 7.73
N VAL A 297 -11.80 -11.39 7.22
CA VAL A 297 -12.84 -10.37 7.01
C VAL A 297 -13.22 -9.71 8.33
N ASP A 298 -13.53 -10.50 9.35
CA ASP A 298 -13.97 -9.99 10.66
C ASP A 298 -12.83 -9.90 11.69
N SER A 299 -11.59 -10.29 11.34
CA SER A 299 -10.43 -10.29 12.26
C SER A 299 -9.35 -9.28 11.90
N GLY A 300 -9.71 -8.22 11.17
CA GLY A 300 -8.86 -7.04 10.96
C GLY A 300 -8.14 -6.98 9.61
N GLY A 301 -8.39 -7.92 8.70
CA GLY A 301 -7.81 -7.93 7.36
C GLY A 301 -8.52 -7.07 6.32
N ARG A 302 -9.71 -6.53 6.64
CA ARG A 302 -10.48 -5.65 5.75
C ARG A 302 -9.80 -4.32 5.48
N VAL A 303 -9.69 -3.95 4.21
CA VAL A 303 -9.35 -2.61 3.74
C VAL A 303 -10.65 -1.95 3.32
N GLU A 304 -11.13 -1.01 4.13
CA GLU A 304 -12.44 -0.37 3.98
C GLU A 304 -12.32 0.96 3.21
N ASN A 305 -13.46 1.51 2.78
CA ASN A 305 -13.56 2.80 2.09
C ASN A 305 -12.76 2.86 0.78
N LEU A 306 -12.74 1.77 0.01
CA LEU A 306 -12.14 1.80 -1.32
C LEU A 306 -13.05 2.56 -2.30
N PRO A 307 -12.50 3.36 -3.22
CA PRO A 307 -13.29 4.02 -4.26
C PRO A 307 -14.03 3.00 -5.13
N THR A 308 -15.35 3.11 -5.26
CA THR A 308 -16.18 2.22 -6.08
C THR A 308 -16.85 2.96 -7.24
N PRO A 309 -16.14 3.19 -8.36
CA PRO A 309 -16.78 3.80 -9.52
C PRO A 309 -17.82 2.87 -10.12
N THR A 310 -18.94 3.44 -10.56
CA THR A 310 -20.00 2.72 -11.25
C THR A 310 -20.01 3.06 -12.73
N TYR A 311 -20.31 2.09 -13.57
CA TYR A 311 -20.46 2.27 -15.02
C TYR A 311 -21.70 1.54 -15.53
N GLU A 312 -22.28 2.00 -16.63
CA GLU A 312 -23.41 1.32 -17.27
C GLU A 312 -22.92 0.33 -18.33
N GLU A 313 -23.39 -0.91 -18.25
CA GLU A 313 -23.13 -1.96 -19.24
C GLU A 313 -24.43 -2.71 -19.54
N HIS A 314 -24.86 -2.70 -20.80
CA HIS A 314 -26.11 -3.33 -21.25
C HIS A 314 -27.36 -2.90 -20.45
N GLY A 315 -27.43 -1.63 -20.03
CA GLY A 315 -28.54 -1.06 -19.26
C GLY A 315 -28.56 -1.49 -17.79
N GLN A 316 -27.47 -2.08 -17.28
CA GLN A 316 -27.27 -2.36 -15.86
C GLN A 316 -26.08 -1.55 -15.35
N THR A 317 -26.28 -0.90 -14.20
CA THR A 317 -25.19 -0.28 -13.45
C THR A 317 -24.35 -1.35 -12.77
N LYS A 318 -23.06 -1.37 -13.08
CA LYS A 318 -22.07 -2.27 -12.47
C LYS A 318 -21.02 -1.47 -11.73
N ILE A 319 -20.41 -2.10 -10.73
CA ILE A 319 -19.28 -1.55 -9.98
C ILE A 319 -18.00 -1.99 -10.69
N LYS A 320 -17.10 -1.04 -10.96
CA LYS A 320 -15.73 -1.35 -11.33
C LYS A 320 -15.00 -1.85 -10.07
N VAL A 321 -14.33 -2.98 -10.21
CA VAL A 321 -13.58 -3.61 -9.13
C VAL A 321 -12.50 -2.64 -8.62
N PRO A 322 -12.42 -2.36 -7.32
CA PRO A 322 -11.49 -1.38 -6.73
C PRO A 322 -10.05 -1.92 -6.55
N VAL A 323 -9.75 -3.08 -7.13
CA VAL A 323 -8.41 -3.67 -7.22
C VAL A 323 -8.14 -3.99 -8.69
N GLU A 324 -6.87 -3.91 -9.12
CA GLU A 324 -6.53 -4.05 -10.55
C GLU A 324 -6.94 -5.38 -11.16
N ALA A 325 -6.95 -6.43 -10.34
CA ALA A 325 -7.39 -7.75 -10.77
C ALA A 325 -8.08 -8.47 -9.61
N SER A 326 -9.20 -9.13 -9.91
CA SER A 326 -9.91 -9.92 -8.92
C SER A 326 -9.09 -11.14 -8.50
N VAL A 327 -8.91 -11.32 -7.20
CA VAL A 327 -8.17 -12.45 -6.63
C VAL A 327 -9.17 -13.47 -6.09
N GLY A 328 -9.32 -14.59 -6.79
CA GLY A 328 -10.12 -15.71 -6.31
C GLY A 328 -9.38 -16.50 -5.21
N GLN A 329 -10.12 -17.21 -4.36
CA GLN A 329 -9.56 -17.94 -3.21
C GLN A 329 -8.41 -18.90 -3.57
N ALA A 330 -8.53 -19.66 -4.65
CA ALA A 330 -7.47 -20.58 -5.07
C ALA A 330 -6.20 -19.84 -5.51
N LYS A 331 -6.36 -18.68 -6.16
CA LYS A 331 -5.25 -17.82 -6.59
C LYS A 331 -4.60 -17.12 -5.40
N ASP A 332 -5.39 -16.68 -4.43
CA ASP A 332 -4.91 -16.14 -3.15
C ASP A 332 -3.99 -17.14 -2.44
N GLN A 333 -4.44 -18.39 -2.29
CA GLN A 333 -3.63 -19.45 -1.70
C GLN A 333 -2.35 -19.73 -2.51
N GLU A 334 -2.45 -19.86 -3.84
CA GLU A 334 -1.28 -20.10 -4.70
C GLU A 334 -0.22 -18.99 -4.55
N LEU A 335 -0.65 -17.72 -4.57
CA LEU A 335 0.24 -16.57 -4.36
C LEU A 335 0.84 -16.57 -2.95
N CYS A 336 0.07 -16.95 -1.94
CA CYS A 336 0.55 -17.04 -0.56
C CYS A 336 1.64 -18.11 -0.40
N GLU A 337 1.46 -19.28 -1.01
CA GLU A 337 2.47 -20.35 -1.05
C GLU A 337 3.75 -19.90 -1.78
N MET A 338 3.61 -18.99 -2.74
CA MET A 338 4.73 -18.33 -3.43
C MET A 338 5.39 -17.19 -2.64
N GLY A 339 4.88 -16.82 -1.46
CA GLY A 339 5.45 -15.80 -0.58
C GLY A 339 5.00 -14.37 -0.92
N PHE A 340 3.83 -14.24 -1.52
CA PHE A 340 3.19 -12.95 -1.82
C PHE A 340 1.94 -12.73 -0.98
N ILE A 341 1.56 -11.47 -0.81
CA ILE A 341 0.43 -11.04 0.00
C ILE A 341 -0.67 -10.48 -0.92
N PRO A 342 -1.71 -11.27 -1.24
CA PRO A 342 -2.76 -10.82 -2.14
C PRO A 342 -3.80 -9.97 -1.40
N LEU A 343 -4.26 -8.90 -2.05
CA LEU A 343 -5.44 -8.14 -1.64
C LEU A 343 -6.63 -8.59 -2.48
N ALA A 344 -7.56 -9.31 -1.85
CA ALA A 344 -8.75 -9.84 -2.52
C ALA A 344 -9.95 -8.92 -2.31
N HIS A 345 -10.50 -8.37 -3.38
CA HIS A 345 -11.76 -7.61 -3.32
C HIS A 345 -12.93 -8.53 -2.99
N TRP A 346 -13.82 -8.05 -2.12
CA TRP A 346 -15.03 -8.78 -1.80
C TRP A 346 -16.16 -8.35 -2.74
N ASP A 347 -16.66 -9.30 -3.52
CA ASP A 347 -17.61 -9.03 -4.62
C ASP A 347 -18.78 -8.15 -4.16
N ARG A 348 -19.10 -7.13 -4.97
CA ARG A 348 -20.18 -6.14 -4.76
C ARG A 348 -20.10 -5.33 -3.47
N THR A 349 -18.91 -5.16 -2.91
CA THR A 349 -18.69 -4.29 -1.74
C THR A 349 -17.62 -3.25 -2.02
N ASP A 350 -17.46 -2.32 -1.09
CA ASP A 350 -16.47 -1.23 -1.09
C ASP A 350 -15.20 -1.57 -0.30
N TYR A 351 -14.97 -2.85 -0.01
CA TYR A 351 -13.80 -3.30 0.72
C TYR A 351 -13.08 -4.46 0.04
N ALA A 352 -11.79 -4.58 0.37
CA ALA A 352 -10.98 -5.75 0.05
C ALA A 352 -10.45 -6.37 1.35
N CYS A 353 -9.84 -7.55 1.28
CA CYS A 353 -9.38 -8.28 2.46
C CYS A 353 -8.06 -8.99 2.20
N PHE A 354 -7.18 -8.97 3.19
CA PHE A 354 -6.06 -9.90 3.29
C PHE A 354 -6.51 -11.15 4.04
N PHE A 355 -6.30 -12.34 3.46
CA PHE A 355 -6.64 -13.61 4.11
C PHE A 355 -5.42 -14.25 4.79
N GLU A 356 -4.23 -14.06 4.23
CA GLU A 356 -2.97 -14.44 4.85
C GLU A 356 -1.90 -13.36 4.60
N LEU A 357 -0.90 -13.26 5.47
CA LEU A 357 0.26 -12.38 5.31
C LEU A 357 1.55 -13.21 5.35
N PRO A 358 1.82 -14.03 4.32
CA PRO A 358 3.09 -14.72 4.26
C PRO A 358 4.22 -13.71 4.03
N SER A 359 5.35 -13.98 4.66
CA SER A 359 6.61 -13.39 4.25
C SER A 359 7.11 -14.06 2.96
N VAL A 360 8.14 -13.48 2.37
CA VAL A 360 8.82 -14.07 1.21
C VAL A 360 9.47 -15.42 1.56
N GLN A 361 9.82 -15.67 2.82
CA GLN A 361 10.46 -16.90 3.25
C GLN A 361 9.62 -18.13 2.89
N ARG A 362 10.27 -19.14 2.32
CA ARG A 362 9.67 -20.46 2.18
C ARG A 362 9.89 -21.24 3.48
N PRO A 363 8.83 -21.62 4.21
CA PRO A 363 8.97 -22.37 5.45
C PRO A 363 9.56 -23.78 5.18
N LYS A 364 10.57 -24.16 5.97
CA LYS A 364 11.25 -25.45 5.85
C LYS A 364 10.34 -26.59 6.30
N ILE A 365 10.24 -27.63 5.48
CA ILE A 365 9.52 -28.87 5.82
C ILE A 365 10.50 -29.86 6.43
N ILE A 366 10.33 -30.17 7.72
CA ILE A 366 11.18 -31.12 8.42
C ILE A 366 10.55 -32.51 8.38
N LYS A 367 11.19 -33.42 7.64
CA LYS A 367 10.75 -34.82 7.54
C LYS A 367 10.67 -35.44 8.93
N ASN A 368 9.57 -36.13 9.22
CA ASN A 368 9.29 -36.81 10.48
C ASN A 368 9.23 -35.90 11.73
N ASN A 369 9.13 -34.58 11.57
CA ASN A 369 8.90 -33.66 12.69
C ASN A 369 7.81 -32.63 12.34
N PRO A 370 6.52 -32.98 12.54
CA PRO A 370 5.40 -32.08 12.29
C PRO A 370 5.45 -30.80 13.14
N GLU A 371 5.94 -30.88 14.37
CA GLU A 371 6.04 -29.72 15.29
C GLU A 371 7.05 -28.69 14.78
N ALA A 372 8.25 -29.14 14.39
CA ALA A 372 9.26 -28.26 13.80
C ALA A 372 8.76 -27.64 12.49
N THR A 373 8.07 -28.42 11.65
CA THR A 373 7.44 -27.91 10.41
C THR A 373 6.40 -26.84 10.71
N ALA A 374 5.57 -27.04 11.74
CA ALA A 374 4.59 -26.03 12.18
C ALA A 374 5.28 -24.76 12.69
N ASN A 375 6.38 -24.86 13.42
CA ASN A 375 7.15 -23.70 13.90
C ASN A 375 7.71 -22.87 12.74
N TYR A 376 8.29 -23.51 11.71
CA TYR A 376 8.74 -22.80 10.52
C TYR A 376 7.59 -22.13 9.77
N SER A 377 6.43 -22.78 9.66
CA SER A 377 5.24 -22.20 9.03
C SER A 377 4.73 -20.95 9.77
N VAL A 378 4.69 -20.98 11.11
CA VAL A 378 4.32 -19.81 11.92
C VAL A 378 5.37 -18.70 11.77
N GLY A 379 6.66 -19.05 11.77
CA GLY A 379 7.75 -18.08 11.61
C GLY A 379 7.78 -17.37 10.26
N ALA A 380 7.22 -18.00 9.21
CA ALA A 380 7.14 -17.43 7.87
C ALA A 380 5.93 -16.48 7.67
N ARG A 381 5.11 -16.24 8.71
CA ARG A 381 3.95 -15.33 8.64
C ARG A 381 4.25 -13.99 9.31
N LEU A 382 4.05 -12.91 8.57
CA LEU A 382 4.46 -11.56 9.00
C LEU A 382 3.73 -11.08 10.24
N GLN A 383 2.46 -11.46 10.46
CA GLN A 383 1.75 -11.01 11.68
C GLN A 383 2.46 -11.43 12.98
N TYR A 384 3.18 -12.56 12.96
CA TYR A 384 3.94 -13.02 14.11
C TYR A 384 5.36 -12.46 14.12
N THR A 385 5.95 -12.17 12.96
CA THR A 385 7.20 -11.40 12.88
C THR A 385 7.00 -10.01 13.50
N PHE A 386 5.92 -9.28 13.16
CA PHE A 386 5.60 -7.98 13.76
C PHE A 386 5.43 -8.06 15.28
N LEU A 387 4.80 -9.13 15.77
CA LEU A 387 4.64 -9.36 17.20
C LEU A 387 6.01 -9.54 17.88
N VAL A 388 6.85 -10.42 17.34
CA VAL A 388 8.16 -10.73 17.93
C VAL A 388 9.10 -9.53 17.86
N THR A 389 9.15 -8.80 16.74
CA THR A 389 9.98 -7.59 16.62
C THR A 389 9.54 -6.53 17.62
N ARG A 390 8.22 -6.35 17.81
CA ARG A 390 7.71 -5.40 18.79
C ARG A 390 8.01 -5.82 20.23
N ILE A 391 7.93 -7.11 20.55
CA ILE A 391 8.38 -7.63 21.85
C ILE A 391 9.87 -7.36 22.04
N ALA A 392 10.70 -7.57 21.01
CA ALA A 392 12.14 -7.29 21.05
C ALA A 392 12.42 -5.80 21.33
N HIS A 393 11.65 -4.88 20.73
CA HIS A 393 11.74 -3.44 21.03
C HIS A 393 11.50 -3.14 22.51
N TYR A 394 10.44 -3.73 23.10
CA TYR A 394 10.14 -3.56 24.53
C TYR A 394 11.20 -4.20 25.43
N LEU A 395 11.71 -5.38 25.08
CA LEU A 395 12.78 -6.04 25.82
C LEU A 395 14.06 -5.21 25.82
N LYS A 396 14.45 -4.65 24.66
CA LYS A 396 15.61 -3.75 24.53
C LYS A 396 15.47 -2.50 25.40
N TYR A 397 14.26 -1.94 25.53
CA TYR A 397 14.03 -0.82 26.44
C TYR A 397 14.05 -1.24 27.91
N ARG A 398 13.44 -2.38 28.25
CA ARG A 398 13.35 -2.88 29.64
C ARG A 398 14.71 -3.31 30.20
N GLN A 399 15.55 -3.98 29.41
CA GLN A 399 16.88 -4.42 29.85
C GLN A 399 17.77 -3.25 30.30
N LEU A 400 17.62 -2.06 29.69
CA LEU A 400 18.36 -0.85 30.09
C LEU A 400 18.08 -0.43 31.54
N ARG A 401 16.94 -0.81 32.11
CA ARG A 401 16.60 -0.52 33.51
C ARG A 401 17.45 -1.32 34.50
N PHE A 402 18.05 -2.44 34.08
CA PHE A 402 18.91 -3.28 34.90
C PHE A 402 20.37 -2.86 34.86
N VAL A 403 20.79 -2.14 33.82
CA VAL A 403 22.16 -1.64 33.69
C VAL A 403 22.50 -0.77 34.91
N GLY A 404 23.57 -1.12 35.62
CA GLY A 404 24.01 -0.43 36.84
C GLY A 404 23.30 -0.83 38.13
N ARG A 405 22.34 -1.78 38.10
CA ARG A 405 21.74 -2.35 39.30
C ARG A 405 22.49 -3.61 39.75
N ASN A 406 22.52 -3.84 41.05
CA ASN A 406 22.94 -5.13 41.63
C ASN A 406 21.75 -6.12 41.54
N ALA A 407 21.52 -6.66 40.35
CA ALA A 407 20.45 -7.62 40.07
C ALA A 407 21.06 -8.92 39.52
N GLY A 408 20.62 -10.06 40.06
CA GLY A 408 21.02 -11.36 39.54
C GLY A 408 20.13 -11.81 38.36
N ALA A 409 20.52 -12.91 37.70
CA ALA A 409 19.72 -13.51 36.62
C ALA A 409 18.26 -13.80 37.04
N GLY A 410 18.04 -14.19 38.30
CA GLY A 410 16.70 -14.42 38.85
C GLY A 410 15.83 -13.17 38.94
N ASP A 411 16.41 -12.01 39.26
CA ASP A 411 15.68 -10.74 39.34
C ASP A 411 15.28 -10.25 37.94
N ILE A 412 16.19 -10.38 36.97
CA ILE A 412 15.95 -10.06 35.56
C ILE A 412 14.83 -10.96 35.02
N LYS A 413 14.95 -12.29 35.23
CA LYS A 413 13.93 -13.26 34.82
C LYS A 413 12.57 -12.92 35.42
N LYS A 414 12.51 -12.56 36.70
CA LYS A 414 11.24 -12.22 37.38
C LYS A 414 10.56 -10.99 36.79
N ASP A 415 11.28 -9.89 36.52
CA ASP A 415 10.68 -8.69 35.92
C ASP A 415 10.18 -8.94 34.50
N LEU A 416 11.01 -9.60 33.68
CA LEU A 416 10.65 -9.93 32.31
C LEU A 416 9.45 -10.88 32.24
N SER A 417 9.42 -11.92 33.07
CA SER A 417 8.27 -12.82 33.20
C SER A 417 7.01 -12.07 33.64
N THR A 418 7.10 -11.23 34.67
CA THR A 418 5.95 -10.44 35.17
C THR A 418 5.35 -9.57 34.05
N TRP A 419 6.18 -9.01 33.18
CA TRP A 419 5.70 -8.26 32.02
C TRP A 419 5.13 -9.17 30.93
N LEU A 420 5.83 -10.24 30.55
CA LEU A 420 5.36 -11.17 29.52
C LEU A 420 4.03 -11.83 29.90
N ASP A 421 3.79 -12.09 31.18
CA ASP A 421 2.53 -12.63 31.70
C ASP A 421 1.34 -11.69 31.40
N THR A 422 1.57 -10.38 31.23
CA THR A 422 0.51 -9.44 30.81
C THR A 422 0.09 -9.64 29.35
N LEU A 423 0.94 -10.26 28.54
CA LEU A 423 0.71 -10.54 27.12
C LEU A 423 0.16 -11.95 26.87
N VAL A 424 0.10 -12.79 27.91
CA VAL A 424 -0.30 -14.20 27.81
C VAL A 424 -1.77 -14.37 28.16
N SER A 425 -2.46 -15.19 27.37
CA SER A 425 -3.78 -15.73 27.70
C SER A 425 -3.82 -17.25 27.49
N ASP A 426 -3.57 -18.01 28.56
CA ASP A 426 -3.59 -19.48 28.54
C ASP A 426 -4.90 -20.02 29.13
N PHE A 427 -6.00 -19.82 28.42
CA PHE A 427 -7.26 -20.46 28.74
C PHE A 427 -7.95 -21.01 27.49
N PRO A 428 -8.80 -22.05 27.63
CA PRO A 428 -9.48 -22.65 26.49
C PRO A 428 -10.41 -21.63 25.83
N ASN A 429 -10.27 -21.44 24.52
CA ASN A 429 -11.12 -20.59 23.68
C ASN A 429 -11.28 -19.15 24.21
N PRO A 430 -10.19 -18.36 24.28
CA PRO A 430 -10.29 -16.96 24.63
C PRO A 430 -11.12 -16.19 23.59
N ALA A 431 -11.87 -15.19 24.04
CA ALA A 431 -12.57 -14.27 23.14
C ALA A 431 -11.57 -13.56 22.23
N GLU A 432 -11.95 -13.24 20.99
CA GLU A 432 -11.04 -12.64 20.02
C GLU A 432 -10.43 -11.31 20.48
N SER A 433 -11.17 -10.52 21.24
CA SER A 433 -10.67 -9.28 21.84
C SER A 433 -9.54 -9.53 22.83
N VAL A 434 -9.66 -10.57 23.66
CA VAL A 434 -8.61 -10.95 24.61
C VAL A 434 -7.37 -11.45 23.88
N ILE A 435 -7.55 -12.24 22.81
CA ILE A 435 -6.43 -12.69 21.96
C ILE A 435 -5.73 -11.49 21.31
N ALA A 436 -6.48 -10.47 20.90
CA ALA A 436 -5.90 -9.30 20.26
C ALA A 436 -5.07 -8.45 21.24
N GLU A 437 -5.55 -8.26 22.48
CA GLU A 437 -4.84 -7.55 23.54
C GLU A 437 -3.67 -8.36 24.13
N ARG A 438 -3.83 -9.70 24.18
CA ARG A 438 -2.88 -10.67 24.75
C ARG A 438 -2.49 -11.69 23.67
N PRO A 439 -1.59 -11.32 22.76
CA PRO A 439 -1.32 -12.09 21.55
C PRO A 439 -0.56 -13.40 21.78
N LEU A 440 -0.01 -13.61 22.98
CA LEU A 440 0.73 -14.82 23.31
C LEU A 440 -0.17 -15.86 23.98
N ARG A 441 0.01 -17.12 23.59
CA ARG A 441 -0.56 -18.28 24.28
C ARG A 441 0.36 -18.75 25.40
N SER A 442 1.66 -18.77 25.16
CA SER A 442 2.68 -19.13 26.16
C SER A 442 4.04 -18.58 25.73
N TYR A 443 5.01 -18.57 26.66
CA TYR A 443 6.41 -18.29 26.36
C TYR A 443 7.34 -19.16 27.20
N SER A 444 8.57 -19.34 26.73
CA SER A 444 9.70 -19.83 27.54
C SER A 444 10.69 -18.68 27.73
N LEU A 445 11.27 -18.56 28.93
CA LEU A 445 12.25 -17.52 29.25
C LEU A 445 13.36 -18.10 30.13
N GLU A 446 14.58 -18.01 29.63
CA GLU A 446 15.80 -18.32 30.36
C GLU A 446 16.73 -17.12 30.38
N VAL A 447 17.38 -16.91 31.54
CA VAL A 447 18.35 -15.84 31.75
C VAL A 447 19.56 -16.46 32.41
N HIS A 448 20.71 -16.37 31.74
CA HIS A 448 21.96 -16.95 32.19
C HIS A 448 23.02 -15.86 32.27
N GLU A 449 23.81 -15.84 33.33
CA GLU A 449 24.99 -14.97 33.40
C GLU A 449 26.14 -15.62 32.63
N LEU A 450 26.86 -14.83 31.85
CA LEU A 450 27.98 -15.30 31.06
C LEU A 450 29.23 -15.45 31.94
N GLU A 451 29.72 -16.69 32.09
CA GLU A 451 30.88 -16.99 32.94
C GLU A 451 32.16 -16.26 32.51
N ASP A 452 32.34 -16.06 31.19
CA ASP A 452 33.48 -15.34 30.61
C ASP A 452 33.39 -13.83 30.80
N ARG A 453 32.19 -13.30 31.08
CA ARG A 453 31.90 -11.87 31.19
C ARG A 453 30.94 -11.59 32.36
N PRO A 454 31.46 -11.54 33.61
CA PRO A 454 30.64 -11.24 34.79
C PRO A 454 29.84 -9.94 34.62
N GLY A 455 28.56 -9.97 35.01
CA GLY A 455 27.62 -8.88 34.82
C GLY A 455 26.96 -8.79 33.43
N PHE A 456 27.35 -9.65 32.47
CA PHE A 456 26.62 -9.82 31.20
C PHE A 456 25.65 -10.99 31.30
N PHE A 457 24.41 -10.76 30.90
CA PHE A 457 23.36 -11.77 30.91
C PHE A 457 22.91 -12.08 29.48
N GLN A 458 22.78 -13.36 29.18
CA GLN A 458 22.13 -13.85 27.98
C GLN A 458 20.67 -14.16 28.29
N ILE A 459 19.76 -13.62 27.48
CA ILE A 459 18.33 -13.89 27.56
C ILE A 459 17.95 -14.76 26.36
N VAL A 460 17.36 -15.92 26.63
CA VAL A 460 16.79 -16.80 25.60
C VAL A 460 15.29 -16.86 25.83
N ALA A 461 14.52 -16.43 24.83
CA ALA A 461 13.07 -16.39 24.90
C ALA A 461 12.43 -17.02 23.67
N GLU A 462 11.41 -17.85 23.90
CA GLU A 462 10.61 -18.47 22.86
C GLU A 462 9.15 -18.04 23.04
N PHE A 463 8.49 -17.61 21.97
CA PHE A 463 7.14 -17.08 22.02
C PHE A 463 6.19 -17.95 21.20
N ARG A 464 5.09 -18.40 21.82
CA ARG A 464 4.02 -19.12 21.13
C ARG A 464 2.80 -18.20 20.98
N PRO A 465 2.50 -17.71 19.78
CA PRO A 465 1.32 -16.87 19.56
C PRO A 465 0.03 -17.68 19.51
N HIS A 466 -1.10 -16.99 19.60
CA HIS A 466 -2.38 -17.54 19.13
C HIS A 466 -2.38 -17.60 17.60
N VAL A 467 -2.44 -18.80 17.05
CA VAL A 467 -2.37 -19.00 15.59
C VAL A 467 -3.75 -18.77 14.97
N ALA A 468 -3.85 -17.80 14.06
CA ALA A 468 -5.04 -17.54 13.26
C ALA A 468 -5.37 -18.68 12.29
N ILE A 469 -6.66 -18.88 12.02
CA ILE A 469 -7.14 -19.84 11.01
C ILE A 469 -6.89 -19.25 9.62
N VAL A 470 -6.27 -20.05 8.75
CA VAL A 470 -5.95 -19.65 7.37
C VAL A 470 -6.74 -20.46 6.34
N GLY A 471 -7.12 -21.70 6.65
CA GLY A 471 -7.87 -22.55 5.74
C GLY A 471 -8.61 -23.67 6.46
N MET A 472 -9.59 -24.25 5.78
CA MET A 472 -10.40 -25.38 6.27
C MET A 472 -10.59 -26.39 5.13
N ASP A 473 -10.27 -27.66 5.38
CA ASP A 473 -10.55 -28.77 4.46
C ASP A 473 -11.92 -29.38 4.81
N ILE A 474 -12.93 -29.15 3.96
CA ILE A 474 -14.30 -29.64 4.17
C ILE A 474 -14.53 -30.88 3.31
N LYS A 475 -14.64 -32.05 3.96
CA LYS A 475 -14.98 -33.32 3.31
C LYS A 475 -16.45 -33.66 3.52
N LEU A 476 -17.25 -33.50 2.48
CA LEU A 476 -18.67 -33.85 2.50
C LEU A 476 -18.84 -35.33 2.10
N ARG A 477 -19.57 -36.09 2.92
CA ARG A 477 -19.99 -37.46 2.61
C ARG A 477 -21.48 -37.59 2.82
N LEU A 478 -22.19 -38.14 1.83
CA LEU A 478 -23.59 -38.52 1.97
C LEU A 478 -23.65 -39.94 2.51
N VAL A 479 -24.28 -40.13 3.66
CA VAL A 479 -24.44 -41.44 4.31
C VAL A 479 -25.92 -41.70 4.58
N ALA A 480 -26.37 -42.93 4.37
CA ALA A 480 -27.76 -43.32 4.64
C ALA A 480 -28.08 -43.36 6.14
N TYR A 481 -27.07 -43.67 6.97
CA TYR A 481 -27.10 -43.56 8.42
C TYR A 481 -25.74 -43.00 8.86
N HIS A 482 -25.74 -42.10 9.83
CA HIS A 482 -24.49 -41.72 10.49
C HIS A 482 -23.97 -42.96 11.21
N SER A 483 -22.80 -43.47 10.80
CA SER A 483 -22.06 -44.42 11.62
C SER A 483 -21.72 -43.68 12.91
N ALA A 484 -22.39 -44.03 14.00
CA ALA A 484 -21.85 -43.77 15.34
C ALA A 484 -20.46 -44.42 15.34
N GLY A 485 -19.42 -43.61 15.56
CA GLY A 485 -18.04 -44.07 15.44
C GLY A 485 -17.83 -45.37 16.21
N GLU A 486 -17.15 -46.33 15.60
CA GLU A 486 -16.47 -47.37 16.38
C GLU A 486 -15.48 -46.65 17.31
N GLU A 487 -15.68 -46.81 18.61
CA GLU A 487 -14.86 -46.25 19.70
C GLU A 487 -13.36 -46.60 19.58
#